data_AF-A0A101CLK5-F1
#
_entry.id   AF-A0A101CLK5-F1
#
_cell.length_a   1.000
_cell.length_b   1.000
_cell.length_c   1.000
_cell.angle_alpha   90.00
_cell.angle_beta   90.00
_cell.angle_gamma   90.00
#
_symmetry.space_group_name_H-M   'P 1'
#
loop_
_entity.id
_entity.type
_entity.pdbx_description
1 polymer ?
#
loop_
_entity_poly.entity_id
_entity_poly.type
_entity_poly.pdbx_seq_one_letter_code
_entity_poly.pdbx_strand_id
1 'polypeptide(L)' 'MQVHCEIRYGSEPALEALGSFDSWFFHGAGADLGEWARELTERWAWTTVGTFRPTEIRVFQERV' A
#
# COMPACT_ATOMS: atom_id res chain seq x y z
N MET A 1 -6.95 -17.34 -1.10
CA MET A 1 -6.51 -16.55 0.07
C MET A 1 -5.90 -15.26 -0.44
N GLN A 2 -6.56 -14.13 -0.16
CA GLN A 2 -6.10 -12.81 -0.55
C GLN A 2 -5.67 -12.06 0.69
N VAL A 3 -4.56 -11.32 0.57
CA VAL A 3 -4.11 -10.37 1.59
C VAL A 3 -4.42 -9.00 1.07
N HIS A 4 -5.13 -8.23 1.88
CA HIS A 4 -5.50 -6.84 1.61
C HIS A 4 -4.79 -5.96 2.62
N CYS A 5 -4.01 -4.99 2.12
CA CYS A 5 -3.31 -4.02 2.95
C CYS A 5 -3.89 -2.64 2.66
N GLU A 6 -4.35 -1.97 3.71
CA GLU A 6 -4.80 -0.59 3.68
C GLU A 6 -3.80 0.27 4.44
N ILE A 7 -3.37 1.36 3.80
CA ILE A 7 -2.41 2.30 4.36
C ILE A 7 -3.03 3.68 4.28
N ARG A 8 -3.12 4.34 5.43
CA ARG A 8 -3.71 5.68 5.55
C ARG A 8 -2.64 6.67 5.95
N TYR A 9 -2.71 7.85 5.35
CA TYR A 9 -1.84 8.97 5.63
C TYR A 9 -2.67 10.13 6.21
N GLY A 10 -2.04 11.00 7.01
CA GLY A 10 -2.63 12.32 7.31
C GLY A 10 -2.46 13.24 6.11
N SER A 11 -3.29 14.28 5.94
CA SER A 11 -3.27 15.14 4.75
C SER A 11 -1.87 15.67 4.39
N GLU A 12 -1.31 15.20 3.28
CA GLU A 12 0.00 15.60 2.74
C GLU A 12 -0.18 16.04 1.28
N PRO A 13 0.10 17.31 0.91
CA PRO A 13 -0.13 17.78 -0.46
C PRO A 13 0.54 16.93 -1.56
N ALA A 14 1.69 16.31 -1.23
CA ALA A 14 2.44 15.47 -2.15
C ALA A 14 1.74 14.15 -2.49
N LEU A 15 1.01 13.51 -1.57
CA LEU A 15 0.22 12.33 -1.94
C LEU A 15 -1.15 12.72 -2.49
N GLU A 16 -1.64 13.95 -2.24
CA GLU A 16 -2.90 14.42 -2.87
C GLU A 16 -2.71 14.52 -4.38
N ALA A 17 -1.53 14.97 -4.82
CA ALA A 17 -1.12 14.97 -6.21
C ALA A 17 -1.07 13.56 -6.85
N LEU A 18 -1.02 12.49 -6.05
CA LEU A 18 -1.05 11.09 -6.52
C LEU A 18 -2.48 10.55 -6.73
N GLY A 19 -3.53 11.30 -6.35
CA GLY A 19 -4.91 11.02 -6.72
C GLY A 19 -5.64 9.94 -5.91
N SER A 20 -5.02 9.36 -4.88
CA SER A 20 -5.68 8.49 -3.89
C SER A 20 -4.95 8.62 -2.57
N PHE A 21 -5.48 9.42 -1.66
CA PHE A 21 -4.77 9.77 -0.43
C PHE A 21 -5.11 8.84 0.73
N ASP A 22 -6.37 8.40 0.79
CA ASP A 22 -6.95 7.81 1.98
C ASP A 22 -6.95 6.28 1.98
N SER A 23 -6.81 5.66 0.80
CA SER A 23 -7.00 4.22 0.61
C SER A 23 -6.18 3.71 -0.59
N TRP A 24 -5.11 2.95 -0.32
CA TRP A 24 -4.42 2.16 -1.34
C TRP A 24 -4.73 0.69 -1.12
N PHE A 25 -5.11 0.00 -2.19
CA PHE A 25 -5.48 -1.42 -2.15
C PHE A 25 -4.57 -2.21 -3.09
N PHE A 26 -4.04 -3.34 -2.59
CA PHE A 26 -3.20 -4.21 -3.38
C PHE A 26 -3.71 -5.64 -3.28
N HIS A 27 -3.98 -6.24 -4.43
CA HIS A 27 -4.39 -7.64 -4.53
C HIS A 27 -3.17 -8.50 -4.89
N GLY A 28 -2.73 -9.35 -3.98
CA GLY A 28 -1.74 -10.40 -4.28
C GLY A 28 -2.43 -11.61 -4.90
N ALA A 29 -1.94 -12.10 -6.05
CA ALA A 29 -2.47 -13.28 -6.74
C ALA A 29 -2.00 -14.63 -6.12
N GLY A 30 -1.63 -14.65 -4.84
CA GLY A 30 -1.11 -15.85 -4.17
C GLY A 30 0.39 -16.09 -4.33
N ALA A 31 1.17 -15.09 -4.74
CA ALA A 31 2.63 -15.11 -4.73
C ALA A 31 3.20 -15.00 -3.30
N ASP A 32 4.48 -15.36 -3.13
CA ASP A 32 5.22 -15.22 -1.88
C ASP A 32 5.13 -13.79 -1.34
N LEU A 33 4.86 -13.63 -0.03
CA LEU A 33 4.71 -12.33 0.62
C LEU A 33 5.96 -11.45 0.49
N GLY A 34 7.15 -12.06 0.45
CA GLY A 34 8.41 -11.36 0.26
C GLY A 34 8.59 -10.87 -1.17
N GLU A 35 8.25 -11.70 -2.16
CA GLU A 35 8.25 -11.30 -3.58
C GLU A 35 7.26 -10.18 -3.85
N TRP A 36 6.04 -10.29 -3.32
CA TRP A 36 5.03 -9.23 -3.39
C TRP A 36 5.50 -7.92 -2.75
N ALA A 37 6.11 -7.99 -1.55
CA ALA A 37 6.64 -6.81 -0.88
C ALA A 37 7.77 -6.15 -1.69
N ARG A 38 8.63 -6.96 -2.31
CA ARG A 38 9.71 -6.47 -3.19
C ARG A 38 9.13 -5.72 -4.39
N GLU A 39 8.19 -6.33 -5.13
CA GLU A 39 7.54 -5.69 -6.27
C GLU A 39 6.81 -4.39 -5.88
N LEU A 40 6.22 -4.35 -4.69
CA LEU A 40 5.58 -3.15 -4.16
C LEU A 40 6.61 -2.03 -3.94
N THR A 41 7.76 -2.33 -3.35
CA THR A 41 8.83 -1.35 -3.10
C THR A 41 9.51 -0.83 -4.37
N GLU A 42 9.46 -1.60 -5.46
CA GLU A 42 10.03 -1.22 -6.76
C GLU A 42 9.14 -0.27 -7.57
N ARG A 43 7.86 -0.09 -7.19
CA ARG A 43 6.97 0.85 -7.87
C ARG A 43 7.35 2.30 -7.56
N TRP A 44 7.38 3.15 -8.59
CA TRP A 44 7.70 4.58 -8.48
C TRP A 44 6.84 5.35 -7.47
N ALA A 45 5.59 4.91 -7.26
CA ALA A 45 4.72 5.49 -6.24
C ALA A 45 5.28 5.27 -4.82
N TRP A 46 5.94 4.13 -4.56
CA TRP A 46 6.50 3.80 -3.25
C TRP A 46 7.71 4.65 -2.88
N THR A 47 8.47 5.13 -3.87
CA THR A 47 9.53 6.13 -3.63
C THR A 47 9.01 7.42 -3.01
N THR A 48 7.76 7.80 -3.31
CA THR A 48 7.12 8.98 -2.69
C THR A 48 6.46 8.57 -1.39
N VAL A 49 5.62 7.54 -1.43
CA VAL A 49 4.81 7.08 -0.29
C VAL A 49 5.66 6.64 0.91
N GLY A 50 6.78 5.95 0.67
CA GLY A 50 7.69 5.48 1.73
C GLY A 50 8.42 6.59 2.49
N THR A 51 8.39 7.83 1.99
CA THR A 51 8.95 9.00 2.71
C THR A 51 8.00 9.56 3.76
N PHE A 52 6.72 9.20 3.69
CA PHE A 52 5.70 9.65 4.63
C PHE A 52 5.45 8.61 5.72
N ARG A 53 5.19 9.09 6.95
CA ARG A 53 4.78 8.24 8.05
C ARG A 53 3.27 7.98 7.94
N PRO A 54 2.83 6.73 7.74
CA PRO A 54 1.40 6.43 7.76
C PRO A 54 0.82 6.67 9.16
N THR A 55 -0.42 7.11 9.22
CA THR A 55 -1.18 7.28 10.46
C THR A 55 -1.84 5.99 10.89
N GLU A 56 -2.18 5.12 9.93
CA GLU A 56 -2.78 3.81 10.19
C GLU A 56 -2.34 2.81 9.10
N ILE A 57 -2.08 1.57 9.52
CA ILE A 57 -1.86 0.42 8.63
C ILE A 57 -2.80 -0.69 9.08
N ARG A 58 -3.64 -1.21 8.18
CA ARG A 58 -4.52 -2.35 8.45
C ARG A 58 -4.27 -3.45 7.44
N VAL A 59 -4.09 -4.68 7.91
CA VAL A 59 -3.87 -5.84 7.07
C VAL A 59 -4.98 -6.85 7.35
N PHE A 60 -5.65 -7.27 6.30
CA PHE A 60 -6.73 -8.23 6.34
C PHE A 60 -6.38 -9.44 5.49
N GLN A 61 -6.80 -10.60 5.95
CA GLN A 61 -6.65 -11.84 5.22
C GLN A 61 -8.04 -12.39 4.94
N GLU A 62 -8.39 -12.43 3.66
CA GLU A 62 -9.69 -12.90 3.20
C GLU A 62 -9.56 -14.26 2.51
N ARG A 63 -10.48 -15.16 2.86
CA ARG A 63 -10.71 -16.38 2.10
C ARG A 63 -11.62 -16.04 0.92
N VAL A 64 -11.01 -15.77 -0.23
CA VAL A 64 -11.62 -15.98 -1.55
C VAL A 64 -11.61 -17.46 -1.91
#